data_AF-T1KGK9-F1
#
_entry.id   AF-T1KGK9-F1
#
_cell.length_a   1.000
_cell.length_b   1.000
_cell.length_c   1.000
_cell.angle_alpha   90.00
_cell.angle_beta   90.00
_cell.angle_gamma   90.00
#
_symmetry.space_group_name_H-M   'P 1'
#
loop_
_entity.id
_entity.type
_entity.pdbx_description
1 polymer ?
#
loop_
_entity_poly.entity_id
_entity_poly.type
_entity_poly.pdbx_seq_one_letter_code
_entity_poly.pdbx_strand_id
1 'polypeptide(L)'
;MMTNNGDQLKTLPCKPCAVFWDIENERIPKEQSGTSIVNLIRSTVIKPHNLDEISFFCVGDVHKLSSNVCHSLIALDVDIVQAFNGIKNSADIKIKNLMRKFVRSAGQDCAIILLSGDGDYYGALTDLKKLHNVSIHLIRLAGSFE
;
A
#
# COMPACT_ATOMS: atom_id res chain seq x y z
N MET A 1 -17.31 44.54 23.06
CA MET A 1 -16.20 43.59 22.91
C MET A 1 -16.80 42.26 22.48
N MET A 2 -16.75 41.95 21.19
CA MET A 2 -17.19 40.65 20.67
C MET A 2 -15.95 39.77 20.55
N THR A 3 -15.89 38.69 21.32
CA THR A 3 -14.84 37.68 21.21
C THR A 3 -15.14 36.79 20.02
N ASN A 4 -14.39 36.94 18.94
CA ASN A 4 -14.36 36.01 17.82
C ASN A 4 -13.64 34.73 18.27
N ASN A 5 -14.40 33.75 18.75
CA ASN A 5 -13.92 32.38 18.84
C ASN A 5 -14.05 31.76 17.45
N GLY A 6 -13.07 32.06 16.61
CA GLY A 6 -12.83 31.26 15.41
C GLY A 6 -12.36 29.88 15.89
N ASP A 7 -13.28 28.93 15.99
CA ASP A 7 -12.94 27.51 16.04
C ASP A 7 -12.14 27.19 14.77
N GLN A 8 -10.82 27.32 14.86
CA GLN A 8 -9.93 26.60 13.97
C GLN A 8 -10.21 25.12 14.22
N LEU A 9 -10.94 24.48 13.32
CA LEU A 9 -10.97 23.03 13.22
C LEU A 9 -9.52 22.57 13.17
N LYS A 10 -8.98 22.10 14.30
CA LYS A 10 -7.73 21.39 14.34
C LYS A 10 -7.92 20.16 13.47
N THR A 11 -7.43 20.21 12.24
CA THR A 11 -7.31 19.01 11.41
C THR A 11 -6.50 18.01 12.21
N LEU A 12 -7.07 16.83 12.45
CA LEU A 12 -6.33 15.77 13.13
C LEU A 12 -5.07 15.49 12.30
N PRO A 13 -3.90 15.33 12.94
CA PRO A 13 -2.68 15.02 12.22
C PRO A 13 -2.89 13.76 11.38
N CYS A 14 -2.45 13.84 10.13
CA CYS A 14 -2.59 12.75 9.18
C CYS A 14 -1.69 11.58 9.60
N LYS A 15 -2.19 10.35 9.49
CA LYS A 15 -1.43 9.15 9.89
C LYS A 15 -0.56 8.67 8.74
N PRO A 16 0.77 8.51 8.90
CA PRO A 16 1.63 8.00 7.84
C PRO A 16 1.19 6.62 7.37
N CYS A 17 1.11 6.40 6.07
CA CYS A 17 0.79 5.10 5.48
C CYS A 17 1.71 4.73 4.32
N ALA A 18 1.81 3.43 4.07
CA ALA A 18 2.41 2.91 2.85
C ALA A 18 1.53 1.81 2.26
N VAL A 19 1.47 1.79 0.93
CA VAL A 19 0.77 0.76 0.16
C VAL A 19 1.78 -0.27 -0.33
N PHE A 20 1.44 -1.54 -0.16
CA PHE A 20 2.23 -2.69 -0.61
C PHE A 20 1.35 -3.53 -1.50
N TRP A 21 1.59 -3.46 -2.81
CA TRP A 21 0.84 -4.19 -3.79
C TRP A 21 1.64 -5.37 -4.32
N ASP A 22 1.15 -6.56 -4.01
CA ASP A 22 1.60 -7.82 -4.58
C ASP A 22 0.92 -8.03 -5.94
N ILE A 23 1.52 -7.52 -7.01
CA ILE A 23 0.89 -7.54 -8.34
C ILE A 23 0.84 -8.94 -8.95
N GLU A 24 1.60 -9.90 -8.42
CA GLU A 24 1.56 -11.29 -8.88
C GLU A 24 0.32 -12.01 -8.37
N ASN A 25 -0.04 -11.78 -7.10
CA ASN A 25 -1.21 -12.35 -6.44
C ASN A 25 -2.49 -11.53 -6.71
N GLU A 26 -2.40 -10.21 -6.78
CA GLU A 26 -3.51 -9.30 -7.06
C GLU A 26 -3.26 -8.57 -8.37
N ARG A 27 -3.38 -9.31 -9.48
CA ARG A 27 -3.16 -8.77 -10.82
C ARG A 27 -4.20 -7.70 -11.16
N ILE A 28 -3.85 -6.86 -12.13
CA ILE A 28 -4.79 -5.89 -12.71
C ILE A 28 -5.92 -6.67 -13.40
N PRO A 29 -7.19 -6.50 -13.01
CA PRO A 29 -8.31 -7.14 -13.68
C PRO A 29 -8.41 -6.72 -15.15
N LYS A 30 -8.94 -7.60 -16.02
CA LYS A 30 -8.92 -7.47 -17.49
C LYS A 30 -9.45 -6.15 -18.05
N GLU A 31 -10.40 -5.51 -17.35
CA GLU A 31 -11.05 -4.26 -17.77
C GLU A 31 -10.58 -3.04 -16.96
N GLN A 32 -9.60 -3.23 -16.09
CA GLN A 32 -9.05 -2.17 -15.25
C GLN A 32 -7.64 -1.79 -15.68
N SER A 33 -7.18 -0.65 -15.18
CA SER A 33 -5.80 -0.20 -15.35
C SER A 33 -5.10 -0.07 -13.99
N GLY A 34 -3.76 -0.11 -14.00
CA GLY A 34 -2.98 0.19 -12.79
C GLY A 34 -3.33 1.58 -12.23
N THR A 35 -3.54 2.56 -13.11
CA THR A 35 -4.02 3.90 -12.76
C THR A 35 -5.36 3.87 -12.03
N SER A 36 -6.33 3.10 -12.53
CA SER A 36 -7.64 2.97 -11.91
C SER A 36 -7.52 2.40 -10.49
N ILE A 37 -6.69 1.38 -10.30
CA ILE A 37 -6.45 0.75 -8.99
C ILE A 37 -5.82 1.74 -8.01
N VAL A 38 -4.72 2.40 -8.42
CA VAL A 38 -4.02 3.39 -7.57
C VAL A 38 -4.97 4.51 -7.13
N ASN A 39 -5.74 5.06 -8.08
CA ASN A 39 -6.72 6.10 -7.78
C ASN A 39 -7.84 5.60 -6.86
N LEU A 40 -8.29 4.36 -7.03
CA LEU A 40 -9.29 3.75 -6.17
C LEU A 40 -8.78 3.59 -4.74
N ILE A 41 -7.56 3.08 -4.54
CA ILE A 41 -6.94 2.98 -3.20
C ILE A 41 -6.84 4.36 -2.54
N ARG A 42 -6.34 5.36 -3.27
CA ARG A 42 -6.20 6.73 -2.76
C ARG A 42 -7.54 7.33 -2.36
N SER A 43 -8.57 7.15 -3.18
CA SER A 43 -9.89 7.74 -2.96
C SER A 43 -10.75 7.01 -1.93
N THR A 44 -10.59 5.69 -1.77
CA THR A 44 -11.48 4.86 -0.91
C THR A 44 -10.84 4.44 0.40
N VAL A 45 -9.51 4.42 0.47
CA VAL A 45 -8.78 4.01 1.69
C VAL A 45 -8.01 5.18 2.27
N ILE A 46 -7.12 5.81 1.51
CA ILE A 46 -6.21 6.83 2.05
C ILE A 46 -6.97 8.08 2.50
N LYS A 47 -7.74 8.70 1.59
CA LYS A 47 -8.50 9.92 1.91
C LYS A 47 -9.54 9.71 3.03
N PRO A 48 -10.41 8.68 2.99
CA PRO A 48 -11.46 8.54 4.00
C PRO A 48 -10.93 8.19 5.40
N HIS A 49 -9.73 7.60 5.50
CA HIS A 49 -9.10 7.27 6.78
C HIS A 49 -8.08 8.31 7.25
N ASN A 50 -8.02 9.48 6.59
CA ASN A 50 -7.07 10.58 6.91
C ASN A 50 -5.61 10.07 7.02
N LEU A 51 -5.19 9.34 5.98
CA LEU A 51 -3.82 8.77 5.88
C LEU A 51 -2.94 9.62 4.95
N ASP A 52 -1.65 9.70 5.30
CA ASP A 52 -0.62 10.42 4.54
C ASP A 52 0.23 9.39 3.79
N GLU A 53 0.10 9.33 2.46
CA GLU A 53 0.79 8.35 1.64
C GLU A 53 2.29 8.68 1.54
N ILE A 54 3.10 7.97 2.32
CA ILE A 54 4.56 8.11 2.31
C ILE A 54 5.18 7.34 1.15
N SER A 55 4.60 6.20 0.80
CA SER A 55 5.09 5.35 -0.29
C SER A 55 4.00 4.45 -0.84
N PHE A 56 4.06 4.18 -2.14
CA PHE A 56 3.23 3.18 -2.81
C PHE A 56 4.15 2.23 -3.57
N PHE A 57 4.23 0.97 -3.13
CA PHE A 57 5.06 -0.06 -3.76
C PHE A 57 4.21 -1.00 -4.60
N CYS A 58 4.64 -1.25 -5.83
CA CYS A 58 4.17 -2.36 -6.67
C CYS A 58 5.30 -3.39 -6.77
N VAL A 59 5.11 -4.57 -6.19
CA VAL A 59 6.15 -5.60 -6.05
C VAL A 59 5.77 -6.84 -6.88
N GLY A 60 6.69 -7.28 -7.73
CA GLY A 60 6.50 -8.47 -8.56
C GLY A 60 7.59 -8.59 -9.62
N ASP A 61 7.45 -9.54 -10.52
CA ASP A 61 8.33 -9.67 -11.68
C ASP A 61 8.02 -8.59 -12.74
N VAL A 62 8.82 -7.53 -12.78
CA VAL A 62 8.69 -6.39 -13.70
C VAL A 62 8.82 -6.82 -15.16
N HIS A 63 9.54 -7.91 -15.44
CA HIS A 63 9.65 -8.45 -16.79
C HIS A 63 8.33 -9.01 -17.33
N LYS A 64 7.36 -9.31 -16.45
CA LYS A 64 6.00 -9.75 -16.82
C LYS A 64 5.01 -8.60 -16.94
N LEU A 65 5.40 -7.38 -16.54
CA LEU A 65 4.57 -6.19 -16.67
C LEU A 65 4.79 -5.55 -18.04
N SER A 66 3.71 -5.06 -18.65
CA SER A 66 3.84 -4.30 -19.89
C SER A 66 4.47 -2.93 -19.61
N SER A 67 5.24 -2.40 -20.57
CA SER A 67 5.85 -1.06 -20.43
C SER A 67 4.82 0.03 -20.17
N ASN A 68 3.61 -0.10 -20.74
CA ASN A 68 2.51 0.83 -20.49
C ASN A 68 2.08 0.81 -19.02
N VAL A 69 1.92 -0.38 -18.41
CA VAL A 69 1.60 -0.50 -16.98
C VAL A 69 2.71 0.13 -16.15
N CYS A 70 3.98 -0.18 -16.45
CA CYS A 70 5.11 0.38 -15.71
C CYS A 70 5.13 1.92 -15.77
N HIS A 71 5.02 2.50 -16.97
CA HIS A 71 5.01 3.94 -17.15
C HIS A 71 3.82 4.61 -16.44
N SER A 72 2.63 4.02 -16.50
CA SER A 72 1.45 4.56 -15.82
C SER A 72 1.59 4.53 -14.30
N LEU A 73 2.17 3.48 -13.73
CA LEU A 73 2.43 3.40 -12.29
C LEU A 73 3.48 4.42 -11.84
N ILE A 74 4.61 4.50 -12.55
CA ILE A 74 5.66 5.48 -12.26
C ILE A 74 5.12 6.92 -12.35
N ALA A 75 4.28 7.22 -13.35
CA ALA A 75 3.66 8.54 -13.50
C ALA A 75 2.70 8.92 -12.36
N LEU A 76 2.37 7.98 -11.47
CA LEU A 76 1.53 8.16 -10.30
C LEU A 76 2.33 8.07 -8.99
N ASP A 77 3.65 8.19 -9.05
CA ASP A 77 4.56 8.06 -7.90
C ASP A 77 4.49 6.68 -7.22
N VAL A 78 4.29 5.62 -8.02
CA VAL A 78 4.37 4.23 -7.55
C VAL A 78 5.76 3.66 -7.82
N ASP A 79 6.41 3.19 -6.76
CA ASP A 79 7.70 2.51 -6.81
C ASP A 79 7.52 1.06 -7.26
N ILE A 80 8.05 0.75 -8.44
CA ILE A 80 8.05 -0.62 -8.98
C ILE A 80 9.28 -1.37 -8.46
N VAL A 81 9.06 -2.47 -7.75
CA VAL A 81 10.09 -3.26 -7.09
C VAL A 81 10.16 -4.68 -7.67
N GLN A 82 11.25 -4.97 -8.37
CA GLN A 82 11.52 -6.29 -8.97
C GLN A 82 11.64 -7.38 -7.89
N ALA A 83 10.83 -8.43 -7.97
CA ALA A 83 10.99 -9.66 -7.20
C ALA A 83 12.28 -10.41 -7.61
N PHE A 84 12.81 -11.30 -6.76
CA PHE A 84 14.05 -12.02 -7.12
C PHE A 84 13.77 -13.08 -8.19
N ASN A 85 14.36 -12.93 -9.37
CA ASN A 85 14.16 -13.84 -10.50
C ASN A 85 14.46 -15.29 -10.12
N GLY A 86 13.54 -16.20 -10.43
CA GLY A 86 13.70 -17.62 -10.17
C GLY A 86 13.58 -18.05 -8.70
N ILE A 87 13.32 -17.11 -7.77
CA ILE A 87 13.11 -17.43 -6.36
C ILE A 87 11.62 -17.37 -6.05
N LYS A 88 11.05 -18.53 -5.72
CA LYS A 88 9.66 -18.65 -5.26
C LYS A 88 9.43 -17.78 -4.01
N ASN A 89 8.28 -17.11 -3.94
CA ASN A 89 7.86 -16.26 -2.81
C ASN A 89 8.81 -15.07 -2.54
N SER A 90 9.59 -14.66 -3.55
CA SER A 90 10.51 -13.53 -3.40
C SER A 90 9.81 -12.18 -3.30
N ALA A 91 8.64 -12.03 -3.92
CA ALA A 91 7.76 -10.88 -3.73
C ALA A 91 7.38 -10.74 -2.24
N ASP A 92 6.95 -11.81 -1.59
CA ASP A 92 6.56 -11.81 -0.18
C ASP A 92 7.71 -11.40 0.73
N ILE A 93 8.92 -11.92 0.47
CA ILE A 93 10.12 -11.54 1.23
C ILE A 93 10.37 -10.04 1.09
N LYS A 94 10.27 -9.49 -0.13
CA LYS A 94 10.48 -8.05 -0.37
C LYS A 94 9.40 -7.20 0.28
N ILE A 95 8.13 -7.57 0.14
CA ILE A 95 7.01 -6.87 0.76
C ILE A 95 7.16 -6.86 2.29
N LYS A 96 7.43 -8.01 2.92
CA LYS A 96 7.66 -8.10 4.37
C LYS A 96 8.84 -7.22 4.81
N ASN A 97 9.90 -7.15 4.01
CA ASN A 97 11.04 -6.27 4.30
C ASN A 97 10.70 -4.78 4.14
N LEU A 98 9.95 -4.41 3.11
CA LEU A 98 9.50 -3.03 2.89
C LEU A 98 8.56 -2.58 4.01
N MET A 99 7.61 -3.43 4.45
CA MET A 99 6.75 -3.15 5.60
C MET A 99 7.56 -2.86 6.87
N ARG A 100 8.53 -3.72 7.20
CA ARG A 100 9.39 -3.51 8.38
C ARG A 100 10.21 -2.22 8.27
N LYS A 101 10.75 -1.90 7.09
CA LYS A 101 11.48 -0.66 6.84
C LYS A 101 10.60 0.57 7.02
N PHE A 102 9.41 0.55 6.43
CA PHE A 102 8.43 1.62 6.56
C PHE A 102 8.06 1.85 8.03
N VAL A 103 7.64 0.81 8.75
CA VAL A 103 7.26 0.91 10.17
C VAL A 103 8.42 1.40 11.03
N ARG A 104 9.65 0.93 10.76
CA ARG A 104 10.85 1.41 11.46
C ARG A 104 11.08 2.91 11.24
N SER A 105 10.78 3.43 10.05
CA SER A 105 10.96 4.84 9.70
C SER A 105 9.81 5.73 10.18
N ALA A 106 8.56 5.26 10.07
CA ALA A 106 7.37 6.00 10.44
C ALA A 106 7.15 6.03 11.97
N GLY A 107 7.63 5.02 12.69
CA GLY A 107 7.50 4.91 14.14
C GLY A 107 6.21 4.22 14.55
N GLN A 108 5.62 4.68 15.66
CA GLN A 108 4.35 4.14 16.16
C GLN A 108 3.15 4.75 15.45
N ASP A 109 2.04 4.00 15.47
CA ASP A 109 0.73 4.46 14.99
C ASP A 109 0.72 4.85 13.50
N CYS A 110 1.40 4.10 12.64
CA CYS A 110 1.32 4.21 11.18
C CYS A 110 0.31 3.20 10.58
N ALA A 111 0.02 3.32 9.28
CA ALA A 111 -0.89 2.41 8.57
C ALA A 111 -0.20 1.63 7.45
N ILE A 112 -0.50 0.34 7.36
CA ILE A 112 -0.11 -0.55 6.26
C ILE A 112 -1.35 -0.84 5.43
N ILE A 113 -1.26 -0.61 4.12
CA ILE A 113 -2.28 -1.00 3.15
C ILE A 113 -1.68 -2.10 2.29
N LEU A 114 -2.16 -3.34 2.45
CA LEU A 114 -1.66 -4.49 1.69
C LEU A 114 -2.71 -4.94 0.67
N LEU A 115 -2.33 -4.91 -0.60
CA LEU A 115 -3.08 -5.55 -1.68
C LEU A 115 -2.46 -6.93 -1.90
N SER A 116 -3.01 -7.93 -1.23
CA SER A 116 -2.64 -9.34 -1.42
C SER A 116 -3.73 -10.28 -0.90
N GLY A 117 -3.91 -11.39 -1.60
CA GLY A 117 -4.77 -12.49 -1.17
C GLY A 117 -4.09 -13.48 -0.24
N ASP A 118 -2.76 -13.43 -0.10
CA ASP A 118 -1.96 -14.48 0.53
C ASP A 118 -1.99 -14.43 2.07
N GLY A 119 -2.16 -15.59 2.69
CA GLY A 119 -2.12 -15.77 4.14
C GLY A 119 -0.72 -15.67 4.74
N ASP A 120 0.33 -15.83 3.92
CA ASP A 120 1.74 -15.83 4.35
C ASP A 120 2.19 -14.49 4.96
N TYR A 121 1.41 -13.42 4.79
CA TYR A 121 1.66 -12.12 5.42
C TYR A 121 1.16 -12.02 6.86
N TYR A 122 0.27 -12.92 7.32
CA TYR A 122 -0.44 -12.79 8.60
C TYR A 122 0.49 -12.69 9.81
N GLY A 123 1.54 -13.52 9.85
CA GLY A 123 2.53 -13.49 10.94
C GLY A 123 3.23 -12.14 11.04
N ALA A 124 3.76 -11.64 9.92
CA ALA A 124 4.45 -10.36 9.87
C ALA A 124 3.53 -9.18 10.24
N LEU A 125 2.30 -9.18 9.74
CA LEU A 125 1.31 -8.16 10.06
C LEU A 125 0.92 -8.17 11.54
N THR A 126 0.74 -9.34 12.12
CA THR A 126 0.41 -9.51 13.54
C THR A 126 1.54 -8.98 14.42
N ASP A 127 2.79 -9.29 14.10
CA ASP A 127 3.96 -8.81 14.83
C ASP A 127 4.06 -7.28 14.77
N LEU A 128 3.92 -6.69 13.58
CA LEU A 128 3.96 -5.23 13.41
C LEU A 128 2.83 -4.54 14.18
N LYS A 129 1.62 -5.11 14.18
CA LYS A 129 0.48 -4.57 14.93
C LYS A 129 0.74 -4.59 16.43
N LYS A 130 1.25 -5.71 16.96
CA LYS A 130 1.54 -5.87 18.39
C LYS A 130 2.68 -4.97 18.86
N LEU A 131 3.73 -4.83 18.05
CA LEU A 131 4.95 -4.12 18.44
C LEU A 131 4.88 -2.61 18.20
N HIS A 132 4.13 -2.15 17.20
CA HIS A 132 4.14 -0.75 16.74
C HIS A 132 2.74 -0.11 16.66
N ASN A 133 1.69 -0.82 17.09
CA ASN A 133 0.30 -0.36 17.02
C ASN A 133 -0.13 0.04 15.60
N VAL A 134 0.32 -0.70 14.59
CA VAL A 134 0.00 -0.36 13.19
C VAL A 134 -1.48 -0.61 12.86
N SER A 135 -2.07 0.30 12.11
CA SER A 135 -3.36 0.08 11.44
C SER A 135 -3.13 -0.75 10.19
N ILE A 136 -4.00 -1.72 9.90
CA ILE A 136 -3.83 -2.64 8.76
C ILE A 136 -5.10 -2.62 7.92
N HIS A 137 -4.93 -2.32 6.63
CA HIS A 137 -5.97 -2.40 5.61
C HIS A 137 -5.59 -3.51 4.63
N LEU A 138 -6.37 -4.59 4.62
CA LEU A 138 -6.19 -5.69 3.67
C LEU A 138 -7.17 -5.51 2.51
N ILE A 139 -6.65 -5.59 1.29
CA ILE A 139 -7.43 -5.34 0.07
C ILE A 139 -7.21 -6.52 -0.87
N ARG A 140 -8.31 -7.03 -1.42
CA ARG A 140 -8.31 -7.99 -2.52
C ARG A 140 -8.98 -7.34 -3.72
N LEU A 141 -8.39 -7.51 -4.89
CA LEU A 141 -9.00 -7.07 -6.14
C LEU A 141 -10.01 -8.13 -6.58
N ALA A 142 -11.18 -7.68 -7.02
CA ALA A 142 -12.19 -8.58 -7.57
C ALA A 142 -11.71 -9.11 -8.92
N GLY A 143 -11.82 -10.43 -9.14
CA GLY A 143 -11.43 -11.07 -10.42
C GLY A 143 -9.98 -11.58 -10.49
N SER A 144 -9.24 -11.60 -9.38
CA SER A 144 -7.88 -12.19 -9.31
C SER A 144 -7.85 -13.74 -9.43
N PHE A 145 -9.02 -14.37 -9.59
CA PHE A 145 -9.21 -15.81 -9.81
C PHE A 145 -9.88 -16.03 -11.17
N GLU A 146 -9.11 -16.01 -12.25
CA GLU A 146 -9.46 -16.70 -13.50
C GLU A 146 -8.31 -17.64 -13.89
#